data_AF-A0A924HN13-F1
#
_entry.id   AF-A0A924HN13-F1
#
_cell.length_a   1.000
_cell.length_b   1.000
_cell.length_c   1.000
_cell.angle_alpha   90.00
_cell.angle_beta   90.00
_cell.angle_gamma   90.00
#
_symmetry.space_group_name_H-M   'P 1'
#
loop_
_entity.id
_entity.type
_entity.pdbx_description
1 polymer ?
#
loop_
_entity_poly.entity_id
_entity_poly.type
_entity_poly.pdbx_seq_one_letter_code
_entity_poly.pdbx_strand_id
1 'polypeptide(L)'
;MGGKTDSRFGGGPLELDVTLLRLSDVHYVGSGAMYGGLRRSWGPSAVIEVKGIEVLVVSLRGQLLDLEQFKAFGINPENKRVVALKSMQHFWAAFELLAGEIVVCDSGALCTLDCARLPTEKISRPLFPLDLEMDLQSWMSFNNQGVYIPSQQTNAMLSA
;
A
#
# COMPACT_ATOMS: atom_id res chain seq x y z
N MET A 1 0.01 -7.52 -16.92
CA MET A 1 -0.57 -7.48 -15.56
C MET A 1 0.29 -6.60 -14.67
N GLY A 2 -0.32 -5.76 -13.81
CA GLY A 2 0.43 -4.84 -12.94
C GLY A 2 1.28 -3.81 -13.70
N GLY A 3 2.11 -3.05 -12.99
CA GLY A 3 3.21 -2.25 -13.58
C GLY A 3 2.83 -1.13 -14.56
N LYS A 4 1.57 -0.70 -14.61
CA LYS A 4 1.07 0.23 -15.64
C LYS A 4 1.39 1.71 -15.38
N THR A 5 1.90 2.06 -14.21
CA THR A 5 2.03 3.47 -13.78
C THR A 5 3.41 4.03 -14.09
N ASP A 6 4.47 3.37 -13.63
CA ASP A 6 5.84 3.83 -13.83
C ASP A 6 6.78 2.61 -13.86
N SER A 7 7.27 2.25 -15.05
CA SER A 7 8.12 1.08 -15.24
C SER A 7 9.51 1.22 -14.61
N ARG A 8 9.91 2.45 -14.23
CA ARG A 8 11.19 2.71 -13.54
C ARG A 8 11.18 2.16 -12.11
N PHE A 9 10.00 2.01 -11.50
CA PHE A 9 9.83 1.57 -10.12
C PHE A 9 9.08 0.24 -10.06
N GLY A 10 9.78 -0.85 -9.77
CA GLY A 10 9.18 -2.18 -9.64
C GLY A 10 8.84 -2.87 -10.98
N GLY A 11 9.31 -2.32 -12.11
CA GLY A 11 9.18 -2.93 -13.44
C GLY A 11 7.90 -2.57 -14.19
N GLY A 12 7.87 -2.94 -15.47
CA GLY A 12 6.73 -2.70 -16.36
C GLY A 12 5.62 -3.76 -16.25
N PRO A 13 4.55 -3.64 -17.04
CA PRO A 13 3.48 -4.64 -17.09
C PRO A 13 4.01 -6.01 -17.51
N LEU A 14 3.52 -7.07 -16.85
CA LEU A 14 3.92 -8.45 -17.16
C LEU A 14 2.99 -9.07 -18.21
N GLU A 15 3.56 -9.66 -19.26
CA GLU A 15 2.83 -10.57 -20.15
C GLU A 15 2.88 -11.97 -19.56
N LEU A 16 1.71 -12.57 -19.33
CA LEU A 16 1.57 -13.82 -18.59
C LEU A 16 0.48 -14.68 -19.22
N ASP A 17 0.77 -15.97 -19.39
CA ASP A 17 -0.24 -17.00 -19.61
C ASP A 17 -0.87 -17.35 -18.26
N VAL A 18 -2.20 -17.24 -18.18
CA VAL A 18 -2.95 -17.38 -16.93
C VAL A 18 -4.19 -18.22 -17.14
N THR A 19 -4.58 -18.94 -16.09
CA THR A 19 -5.88 -19.63 -16.02
C THR A 19 -6.88 -18.69 -15.32
N LEU A 20 -8.02 -18.40 -15.94
CA LEU A 20 -9.10 -17.70 -15.24
C LEU A 20 -9.82 -18.67 -14.31
N LEU A 21 -9.68 -18.48 -13.00
CA LEU A 21 -10.34 -19.33 -12.00
C LEU A 21 -11.74 -18.83 -11.67
N ARG A 22 -11.93 -17.51 -11.62
CA ARG A 22 -13.20 -16.90 -11.23
C ARG A 22 -13.34 -15.50 -11.81
N LEU A 23 -14.56 -15.16 -12.22
CA LEU A 23 -15.00 -13.80 -12.50
C LEU A 23 -16.19 -13.50 -11.58
N SER A 24 -16.19 -12.34 -10.91
CA SER A 24 -17.23 -11.98 -9.95
C SER A 24 -17.40 -10.48 -9.86
N ASP A 25 -18.63 -10.02 -9.60
CA ASP A 25 -18.85 -8.66 -9.10
C ASP A 25 -18.74 -8.69 -7.57
N VAL A 26 -17.68 -8.06 -7.04
CA VAL A 26 -17.24 -8.32 -5.67
C VAL A 26 -17.82 -7.28 -4.73
N HIS A 27 -18.66 -7.74 -3.79
CA HIS A 27 -19.25 -6.95 -2.71
C HIS A 27 -19.01 -7.65 -1.38
N TYR A 28 -18.74 -6.88 -0.33
CA TYR A 28 -18.49 -7.41 1.00
C TYR A 28 -18.88 -6.42 2.10
N VAL A 29 -19.05 -6.94 3.31
CA VAL A 29 -19.19 -6.16 4.54
C VAL A 29 -17.97 -6.44 5.38
N GLY A 30 -17.23 -5.41 5.77
CA GLY A 30 -16.04 -5.61 6.62
C GLY A 30 -16.42 -6.17 7.98
N SER A 31 -15.56 -7.02 8.53
CA SER A 31 -15.72 -7.59 9.88
C SER A 31 -14.56 -7.23 10.82
N GLY A 32 -13.44 -6.78 10.28
CA GLY A 32 -12.24 -6.40 11.02
C GLY A 32 -12.25 -4.96 11.52
N ALA A 33 -11.22 -4.60 12.29
CA ALA A 33 -11.12 -3.32 12.98
C ALA A 33 -11.18 -2.09 12.04
N MET A 34 -10.68 -2.22 10.80
CA MET A 34 -10.63 -1.11 9.84
C MET A 34 -11.98 -0.84 9.16
N TYR A 35 -12.74 -1.89 8.83
CA TYR A 35 -13.95 -1.80 8.00
C TYR A 35 -15.21 -2.35 8.65
N GLY A 36 -15.18 -2.76 9.92
CA GLY A 36 -16.31 -3.37 10.63
C GLY A 36 -17.67 -2.73 10.32
N GLY A 37 -18.58 -3.52 9.75
CA GLY A 37 -19.94 -3.12 9.39
C GLY A 37 -20.08 -2.30 8.09
N LEU A 38 -18.99 -1.85 7.48
CA LEU A 38 -19.03 -1.06 6.25
C LEU A 38 -19.20 -1.94 5.01
N ARG A 39 -20.18 -1.59 4.19
CA ARG A 39 -20.37 -2.17 2.84
C ARG A 39 -19.36 -1.58 1.87
N ARG A 40 -18.66 -2.44 1.14
CA ARG A 40 -17.63 -2.09 0.17
C ARG A 40 -17.73 -2.98 -1.06
N SER A 41 -17.07 -2.56 -2.13
CA SER A 41 -17.03 -3.30 -3.40
C SER A 41 -15.70 -3.08 -4.10
N TRP A 42 -15.25 -4.09 -4.82
CA TRP A 42 -14.17 -3.98 -5.82
C TRP A 42 -14.68 -4.09 -7.26
N GLY A 43 -16.00 -4.10 -7.45
CA GLY A 43 -16.65 -4.20 -8.74
C GLY A 43 -16.33 -5.51 -9.47
N PRO A 44 -16.51 -5.54 -10.80
CA PRO A 44 -16.12 -6.66 -11.64
C PRO A 44 -14.63 -6.95 -11.48
N SER A 45 -14.31 -8.11 -10.94
CA SER A 45 -12.95 -8.52 -10.59
C SER A 45 -12.76 -10.01 -10.88
N ALA A 46 -11.51 -10.45 -10.94
CA ALA A 46 -11.17 -11.83 -11.28
C ALA A 46 -10.18 -12.44 -10.28
N VAL A 47 -10.28 -13.76 -10.13
CA VAL A 47 -9.19 -14.58 -9.60
C VAL A 47 -8.60 -15.34 -10.78
N ILE A 48 -7.30 -15.23 -10.93
CA ILE A 48 -6.55 -15.95 -11.95
C ILE A 48 -5.48 -16.80 -11.27
N GLU A 49 -5.00 -17.80 -11.98
CA GLU A 49 -3.85 -18.61 -11.58
C GLU A 49 -2.73 -18.44 -12.60
N VAL A 50 -1.52 -18.30 -12.07
CA VAL A 50 -0.29 -18.26 -12.87
C VAL A 50 0.80 -19.05 -12.15
N LYS A 51 1.26 -20.14 -12.77
CA LYS A 51 2.34 -21.00 -12.23
C LYS A 51 2.07 -21.46 -10.78
N GLY A 52 0.83 -21.82 -10.47
CA GLY A 52 0.38 -22.26 -9.15
C GLY A 52 0.09 -21.14 -8.15
N ILE A 53 0.16 -19.86 -8.57
CA ILE A 53 -0.12 -18.69 -7.73
C ILE A 53 -1.49 -18.14 -8.09
N GLU A 54 -2.38 -18.06 -7.11
CA GLU A 54 -3.65 -17.34 -7.26
C GLU A 54 -3.43 -15.83 -7.08
N VAL A 55 -3.93 -15.04 -8.03
CA VAL A 55 -3.80 -13.59 -8.04
C VAL A 55 -5.18 -12.95 -8.09
N LEU A 56 -5.45 -12.06 -7.14
CA LEU A 56 -6.63 -11.20 -7.15
C LEU A 56 -6.41 -10.03 -8.10
N VAL A 57 -7.24 -9.93 -9.15
CA VAL A 57 -7.23 -8.83 -10.11
C VAL A 57 -8.49 -7.99 -9.88
N VAL A 58 -8.30 -6.80 -9.32
CA VAL A 58 -9.39 -5.88 -8.97
C VAL A 58 -9.53 -4.75 -10.00
N SER A 59 -10.76 -4.37 -10.32
CA SER A 59 -11.03 -3.22 -11.22
C SER A 59 -11.04 -1.89 -10.47
N LEU A 60 -11.55 -1.88 -9.24
CA LEU A 60 -11.53 -0.70 -8.37
C LEU A 60 -10.30 -0.75 -7.45
N ARG A 61 -9.48 0.31 -7.49
CA ARG A 61 -8.30 0.43 -6.63
C ARG A 61 -8.71 0.51 -5.17
N GLY A 62 -8.17 -0.38 -4.34
CA GLY A 62 -8.36 -0.37 -2.90
C GLY A 62 -7.26 -1.16 -2.19
N GLN A 63 -7.12 -0.90 -0.89
CA GLN A 63 -6.20 -1.66 -0.04
C GLN A 63 -6.89 -2.93 0.47
N LEU A 64 -6.09 -3.96 0.73
CA LEU A 64 -6.55 -5.16 1.40
C LEU A 64 -6.32 -4.98 2.91
N LEU A 65 -7.41 -4.70 3.63
CA LEU A 65 -7.47 -4.26 5.02
C LEU A 65 -8.32 -5.19 5.91
N ASP A 66 -8.97 -6.18 5.32
CA ASP A 66 -9.95 -7.04 5.98
C ASP A 66 -9.94 -8.46 5.36
N LEU A 67 -10.15 -9.49 6.18
CA LEU A 67 -10.23 -10.88 5.73
C LEU A 67 -11.46 -11.15 4.85
N GLU A 68 -12.56 -10.40 5.06
CA GLU A 68 -13.77 -10.52 4.24
C GLU A 68 -13.50 -10.19 2.77
N GLN A 69 -12.44 -9.41 2.50
CA GLN A 69 -12.01 -9.16 1.13
C GLN A 69 -11.56 -10.43 0.43
N PHE A 70 -10.76 -11.30 1.07
CA PHE A 70 -10.39 -12.60 0.46
C PHE A 70 -11.60 -13.52 0.32
N LYS A 71 -12.43 -13.60 1.36
CA LYS A 71 -13.63 -14.44 1.37
C LYS A 71 -14.61 -14.04 0.26
N ALA A 72 -14.71 -12.76 -0.08
CA ALA A 72 -15.53 -12.27 -1.18
C ALA A 72 -15.06 -12.78 -2.56
N PHE A 73 -13.78 -13.16 -2.72
CA PHE A 73 -13.29 -13.90 -3.90
C PHE A 73 -13.38 -15.42 -3.76
N GLY A 74 -13.94 -15.91 -2.65
CA GLY A 74 -13.96 -17.32 -2.30
C GLY A 74 -12.59 -17.90 -1.95
N ILE A 75 -11.64 -17.06 -1.56
CA ILE A 75 -10.33 -17.51 -1.07
C ILE A 75 -10.40 -17.51 0.47
N ASN A 76 -10.12 -18.66 1.08
CA ASN A 76 -9.83 -18.69 2.51
C ASN A 76 -8.30 -18.58 2.70
N PRO A 77 -7.79 -17.46 3.25
CA PRO A 77 -6.35 -17.27 3.48
C PRO A 77 -5.76 -18.30 4.45
N GLU A 78 -6.54 -18.88 5.37
CA GLU A 78 -6.09 -19.93 6.29
C GLU A 78 -5.67 -21.22 5.57
N ASN A 79 -6.22 -21.46 4.37
CA ASN A 79 -5.90 -22.63 3.56
C ASN A 79 -4.67 -22.41 2.67
N LYS A 80 -3.98 -21.27 2.80
CA LYS A 80 -2.83 -20.91 1.96
C LYS A 80 -1.54 -21.03 2.77
N ARG A 81 -0.51 -21.58 2.13
CA ARG A 81 0.84 -21.65 2.71
C ARG A 81 1.51 -20.28 2.81
N VAL A 82 1.19 -19.39 1.88
CA VAL A 82 1.73 -18.02 1.80
C VAL A 82 0.64 -17.12 1.26
N VAL A 83 0.48 -15.94 1.88
CA VAL A 83 -0.38 -14.87 1.40
C VAL A 83 0.48 -13.62 1.20
N ALA A 84 0.58 -13.13 -0.03
CA ALA A 84 1.31 -11.91 -0.36
C ALA A 84 0.35 -10.72 -0.38
N LEU A 85 0.66 -9.67 0.37
CA LEU A 85 -0.15 -8.46 0.46
C LEU A 85 0.66 -7.24 0.07
N LYS A 86 0.09 -6.36 -0.75
CA LYS A 86 0.66 -5.02 -1.00
C LYS A 86 0.21 -4.07 0.11
N SER A 87 0.89 -4.14 1.25
CA SER A 87 0.63 -3.27 2.41
C SER A 87 1.92 -3.01 3.19
N MET A 88 1.93 -1.95 4.00
CA MET A 88 3.03 -1.66 4.93
C MET A 88 2.60 -1.78 6.40
N GLN A 89 1.37 -1.40 6.74
CA GLN A 89 0.93 -1.31 8.14
C GLN A 89 -0.47 -1.87 8.36
N HIS A 90 -1.47 -1.43 7.61
CA HIS A 90 -2.85 -1.77 7.99
C HIS A 90 -3.24 -3.26 7.86
N PHE A 91 -2.38 -4.10 7.27
CA PHE A 91 -2.66 -5.54 7.19
C PHE A 91 -2.49 -6.25 8.55
N TRP A 92 -1.66 -5.73 9.47
CA TRP A 92 -1.41 -6.38 10.77
C TRP A 92 -2.72 -6.67 11.51
N ALA A 93 -3.62 -5.69 11.57
CA ALA A 93 -4.90 -5.81 12.27
C ALA A 93 -5.81 -6.96 11.78
N ALA A 94 -5.65 -7.42 10.53
CA ALA A 94 -6.46 -8.49 9.95
C ALA A 94 -5.70 -9.81 9.81
N PHE A 95 -4.38 -9.78 9.63
CA PHE A 95 -3.59 -10.96 9.23
C PHE A 95 -2.61 -11.44 10.29
N GLU A 96 -2.26 -10.62 11.29
CA GLU A 96 -1.30 -11.00 12.34
C GLU A 96 -1.76 -12.22 13.13
N LEU A 97 -3.06 -12.33 13.40
CA LEU A 97 -3.63 -13.48 14.12
C LEU A 97 -3.69 -14.76 13.28
N LEU A 98 -3.54 -14.66 11.96
CA LEU A 98 -3.64 -15.78 11.03
C LEU A 98 -2.25 -16.31 10.61
N ALA A 99 -1.24 -15.43 10.58
CA ALA A 99 0.08 -15.77 10.09
C ALA A 99 0.96 -16.39 11.19
N GLY A 100 1.63 -17.51 10.87
CA GLY A 100 2.69 -18.05 11.74
C GLY A 100 3.98 -17.22 11.71
N GLU A 101 4.23 -16.54 10.60
CA GLU A 101 5.37 -15.63 10.42
C GLU A 101 4.98 -14.51 9.45
N ILE A 102 5.47 -13.29 9.70
CA ILE A 102 5.28 -12.14 8.82
C ILE A 102 6.64 -11.65 8.34
N VAL A 103 6.84 -11.69 7.02
CA VAL A 103 8.06 -11.22 6.35
C VAL A 103 7.76 -9.94 5.59
N VAL A 104 8.22 -8.81 6.12
CA VAL A 104 8.11 -7.51 5.44
C VAL A 104 9.14 -7.45 4.32
N CYS A 105 8.67 -7.26 3.09
CA CYS A 105 9.52 -7.24 1.89
C CYS A 105 9.54 -5.85 1.26
N ASP A 106 10.73 -5.31 1.01
CA ASP A 106 10.87 -4.19 0.09
C ASP A 106 10.94 -4.71 -1.35
N SER A 107 9.98 -4.30 -2.18
CA SER A 107 9.93 -4.64 -3.60
C SER A 107 10.75 -3.69 -4.48
N GLY A 108 11.41 -2.68 -3.88
CA GLY A 108 12.20 -1.69 -4.59
C GLY A 108 11.38 -0.75 -5.48
N ALA A 109 10.08 -0.66 -5.23
CA ALA A 109 9.14 0.18 -5.97
C ALA A 109 8.87 1.51 -5.25
N LEU A 110 7.83 2.24 -5.65
CA LEU A 110 7.51 3.59 -5.19
C LEU A 110 7.33 3.76 -3.66
N CYS A 111 7.07 2.69 -2.92
CA CYS A 111 6.93 2.72 -1.46
C CYS A 111 8.15 2.11 -0.75
N THR A 112 9.34 2.15 -1.37
CA THR A 112 10.59 1.75 -0.72
C THR A 112 10.90 2.65 0.47
N LEU A 113 11.53 2.08 1.50
CA LEU A 113 12.05 2.85 2.63
C LEU A 113 13.42 3.48 2.33
N ASP A 114 14.04 3.10 1.22
CA ASP A 114 15.28 3.69 0.76
C ASP A 114 15.02 4.98 -0.02
N CYS A 115 14.94 6.08 0.72
CA CYS A 115 14.70 7.41 0.16
C CYS A 115 15.76 7.84 -0.86
N ALA A 116 16.98 7.27 -0.82
CA ALA A 116 18.04 7.61 -1.77
C ALA A 116 17.72 7.13 -3.20
N ARG A 117 16.79 6.17 -3.35
CA ARG A 117 16.32 5.67 -4.65
C ARG A 117 15.23 6.51 -5.29
N LEU A 118 14.69 7.48 -4.55
CA LEU A 118 13.63 8.35 -5.03
C LEU A 118 14.23 9.64 -5.65
N PRO A 119 13.62 10.18 -6.72
CA PRO A 119 14.07 11.43 -7.32
C PRO A 119 13.79 12.60 -6.35
N THR A 120 14.85 13.18 -5.81
CA THR A 120 14.81 14.18 -4.73
C THR A 120 15.35 15.54 -5.20
N GLU A 121 15.06 15.93 -6.44
CA GLU A 121 15.59 17.15 -7.06
C GLU A 121 14.92 18.43 -6.53
N LYS A 122 13.65 18.32 -6.11
CA LYS A 122 12.81 19.48 -5.71
C LYS A 122 12.56 19.58 -4.21
N ILE A 123 13.27 18.80 -3.40
CA ILE A 123 13.15 18.89 -1.94
C ILE A 123 14.00 20.04 -1.41
N SER A 124 13.53 20.70 -0.37
CA SER A 124 14.36 21.66 0.36
C SER A 124 15.49 20.91 1.07
N ARG A 125 16.72 21.42 0.96
CA ARG A 125 17.91 20.86 1.59
C ARG A 125 18.55 21.87 2.54
N PRO A 126 19.24 21.42 3.60
CA PRO A 126 19.53 20.02 3.94
C PRO A 126 18.31 19.29 4.55
N LEU A 127 18.13 18.00 4.22
CA LEU A 127 17.05 17.14 4.74
C LEU A 127 17.56 15.77 5.19
N PHE A 128 17.32 15.40 6.46
CA PHE A 128 17.65 14.06 6.98
C PHE A 128 16.55 13.07 6.54
N PRO A 129 16.86 11.85 6.08
CA PRO A 129 18.18 11.18 6.05
C PRO A 129 18.96 11.32 4.73
N LEU A 130 18.61 12.25 3.84
CA LEU A 130 19.22 12.38 2.52
C LEU A 130 20.56 13.12 2.52
N ASP A 131 20.74 14.05 3.46
CA ASP A 131 21.97 14.82 3.64
C ASP A 131 22.58 14.50 5.02
N LEU A 132 23.33 13.38 5.12
CA LEU A 132 23.85 12.87 6.40
C LEU A 132 24.91 13.76 7.03
N GLU A 133 25.65 14.53 6.22
CA GLU A 133 26.71 15.45 6.67
C GLU A 133 26.17 16.81 7.14
N MET A 134 24.85 16.96 7.28
CA MET A 134 24.28 18.22 7.74
C MET A 134 24.62 18.51 9.21
N ASP A 135 24.68 19.79 9.56
CA ASP A 135 24.61 20.19 10.97
C ASP A 135 23.18 19.97 11.49
N LEU A 136 22.95 18.76 12.02
CA LEU A 136 21.67 18.36 12.60
C LEU A 136 21.24 19.28 13.75
N GLN A 137 22.18 19.80 14.54
CA GLN A 137 21.86 20.61 15.71
C GLN A 137 21.33 21.98 15.28
N SER A 138 22.03 22.63 14.33
CA SER A 138 21.55 23.87 13.74
C SER A 138 20.23 23.65 13.00
N TRP A 139 20.12 22.58 12.19
CA TRP A 139 18.87 22.27 11.48
C TRP A 139 17.69 22.10 12.44
N MET A 140 17.85 21.34 13.54
CA MET A 140 16.81 21.18 14.56
C MET A 140 16.43 22.53 15.19
N SER A 141 17.40 23.40 15.47
CA SER A 141 17.11 24.73 16.02
C SER A 141 16.23 25.59 15.11
N PHE A 142 16.45 25.54 13.79
CA PHE A 142 15.66 26.28 12.80
C PHE A 142 14.31 25.62 12.46
N ASN A 143 14.16 24.32 12.72
CA ASN A 143 12.97 23.53 12.38
C ASN A 143 12.19 23.08 13.62
N ASN A 144 12.09 23.95 14.63
CA ASN A 144 11.31 23.71 15.85
C ASN A 144 11.64 22.35 16.51
N GLN A 145 12.93 22.06 16.68
CA GLN A 145 13.47 20.80 17.21
C GLN A 145 13.06 19.56 16.39
N GLY A 146 12.85 19.73 15.08
CA GLY A 146 12.39 18.67 14.17
C GLY A 146 10.88 18.42 14.23
N VAL A 147 10.13 19.21 15.00
CA VAL A 147 8.67 19.11 15.04
C VAL A 147 8.09 19.94 13.90
N TYR A 148 7.48 19.27 12.93
CA TYR A 148 6.72 19.95 11.89
C TYR A 148 5.53 20.69 12.51
N ILE A 149 5.55 22.03 12.46
CA ILE A 149 4.41 22.88 12.77
C ILE A 149 3.81 23.34 11.45
N PRO A 150 2.58 22.94 11.09
CA PRO A 150 1.91 23.46 9.90
C PRO A 150 1.82 24.99 10.01
N SER A 151 2.23 25.71 8.97
CA SER A 151 2.01 27.15 8.90
C SER A 151 0.52 27.42 9.03
N GLN A 152 0.10 28.29 9.97
CA GLN A 152 -1.27 28.79 9.98
C GLN A 152 -1.50 29.51 8.66
N GLN A 153 -2.23 28.89 7.73
CA GLN A 153 -2.72 29.60 6.57
C GLN A 153 -3.62 30.72 7.10
N THR A 154 -3.23 31.95 6.82
CA THR A 154 -4.02 33.14 7.06
C THR A 154 -5.40 32.93 6.43
N ASN A 155 -6.45 32.85 7.25
CA ASN A 155 -7.83 32.85 6.81
C ASN A 155 -8.12 34.19 6.10
N ALA A 156 -7.82 34.25 4.82
CA ALA A 156 -8.27 35.30 3.93
C ALA A 156 -9.21 34.67 2.90
N MET A 157 -10.41 34.26 3.34
CA MET A 157 -11.61 34.14 2.50
C MET A 157 -12.84 33.70 3.33
N LEU A 158 -13.34 34.58 4.21
CA LEU A 158 -14.74 34.59 4.63
C LEU A 158 -15.19 36.04 4.84
N SER A 159 -15.45 36.72 3.73
CA SER A 159 -16.40 37.84 3.66
C SER A 159 -17.05 37.81 2.28
N ALA A 160 -18.19 37.12 2.21
CA ALA A 160 -19.22 37.33 1.20
C ALA A 160 -20.43 37.93 1.91
#